data_AF-A0A0A9GJX6-F1
#
_entry.id   AF-A0A0A9GJX6-F1
#
_cell.length_a   1.000
_cell.length_b   1.000
_cell.length_c   1.000
_cell.angle_alpha   90.00
_cell.angle_beta   90.00
_cell.angle_gamma   90.00
#
_symmetry.space_group_name_H-M   'P 1'
#
loop_
_entity.id
_entity.type
_entity.pdbx_description
1 polymer ?
#
loop_
_entity_poly.entity_id
_entity_poly.type
_entity_poly.pdbx_seq_one_letter_code
_entity_poly.pdbx_strand_id
1 'polypeptide(L)'
;MSTEEGIQELFLISHPWSLSLAKPIPATLFRMAALTRLYLGFWRFLATAGLACGAAVPSLRELGLCGVFVSSRDIDFVLFKSPVLEILCFECIHMFPALRLRLVSQSLRCVQIHATHLESVTVVDAPRLERLILRDNLDSKNRIKIGNAPALCIFGYFELEKDVLQIGNTVFKSRINPSAMVLTVKTLALPLQFGVCNDAKMLPSFLRCFPNLETLHIYSKKTTETTGKLNLKFWQESGAI
;
A
#
# COMPACT_ATOMS: atom_id res chain seq x y z
N MET A 1 -30.61 -29.33 7.42
CA MET A 1 -29.82 -28.12 7.10
C MET A 1 -28.36 -28.50 7.13
N SER A 2 -27.83 -28.97 6.01
CA SER A 2 -26.43 -29.35 5.87
C SER A 2 -25.62 -28.10 5.53
N THR A 3 -24.80 -27.65 6.47
CA THR A 3 -23.73 -26.69 6.23
C THR A 3 -22.73 -27.35 5.29
N GLU A 4 -22.70 -26.93 4.01
CA GLU A 4 -21.56 -27.23 3.17
C GLU A 4 -20.35 -26.53 3.80
N GLU A 5 -19.50 -27.31 4.47
CA GLU A 5 -18.18 -26.88 4.96
C GLU A 5 -17.29 -26.58 3.74
N GLY A 6 -17.50 -25.40 3.15
CA GLY A 6 -16.70 -24.89 2.05
C GLY A 6 -15.34 -24.41 2.55
N ILE A 7 -14.33 -24.54 1.70
CA ILE A 7 -12.97 -24.05 1.97
C ILE A 7 -13.00 -22.53 2.23
N GLN A 8 -12.58 -22.12 3.43
CA GLN A 8 -12.55 -20.72 3.85
C GLN A 8 -11.22 -20.03 3.59
N GLU A 9 -10.14 -20.80 3.51
CA GLU A 9 -8.78 -20.30 3.35
C GLU A 9 -8.08 -21.10 2.26
N LEU A 10 -7.43 -20.38 1.35
CA LEU A 10 -6.75 -21.01 0.23
C LEU A 10 -5.40 -20.34 0.01
N PHE A 11 -4.35 -21.15 0.05
CA PHE A 11 -2.98 -20.77 -0.25
C PHE A 11 -2.55 -21.52 -1.51
N LEU A 12 -2.23 -20.77 -2.57
CA LEU A 12 -1.81 -21.34 -3.84
C LEU A 12 -0.48 -20.74 -4.26
N ILE A 13 0.57 -21.55 -4.16
CA ILE A 13 1.93 -21.16 -4.51
C ILE A 13 2.37 -22.05 -5.66
N SER A 14 2.67 -21.47 -6.82
CA SER A 14 3.15 -22.21 -7.98
C SER A 14 4.67 -22.38 -7.94
N HIS A 15 5.16 -23.60 -8.14
CA HIS A 15 6.59 -23.92 -8.29
C HIS A 15 6.77 -24.99 -9.39
N PRO A 16 7.81 -24.93 -10.24
CA PRO A 16 8.83 -23.88 -10.32
C PRO A 16 8.24 -22.58 -10.89
N TRP A 17 8.89 -21.45 -10.59
CA TRP A 17 8.64 -20.17 -11.22
C TRP A 17 8.86 -20.34 -12.73
N SER A 18 7.82 -20.72 -13.46
CA SER A 18 7.92 -20.82 -14.91
C SER A 18 8.15 -19.39 -15.39
N LEU A 19 9.30 -19.12 -16.01
CA LEU A 19 9.63 -17.84 -16.65
C LEU A 19 8.53 -17.36 -17.61
N SER A 20 7.62 -18.25 -17.97
CA SER A 20 6.51 -18.01 -18.87
C SER A 20 5.25 -17.40 -18.22
N LEU A 21 5.02 -17.47 -16.89
CA LEU A 21 3.78 -16.99 -16.21
C LEU A 21 2.48 -17.24 -17.02
N ALA A 22 2.45 -18.29 -17.83
CA ALA A 22 1.50 -18.38 -18.95
C ALA A 22 0.13 -18.85 -18.50
N LYS A 23 0.05 -19.55 -17.37
CA LYS A 23 -1.22 -20.05 -16.86
C LYS A 23 -1.84 -19.02 -15.91
N PRO A 24 -2.97 -18.38 -16.30
CA PRO A 24 -3.74 -17.61 -15.36
C PRO A 24 -4.27 -18.54 -14.27
N ILE A 25 -4.45 -18.00 -13.08
CA ILE A 25 -5.13 -18.71 -12.00
C ILE A 25 -6.52 -19.21 -12.47
N PRO A 26 -6.99 -20.41 -12.09
CA PRO A 26 -8.30 -20.89 -12.49
C PRO A 26 -9.44 -20.00 -11.96
N ALA A 27 -10.35 -19.56 -12.83
CA ALA A 27 -11.49 -18.72 -12.45
C ALA A 27 -12.47 -19.43 -11.49
N THR A 28 -12.45 -20.76 -11.43
CA THR A 28 -13.25 -21.58 -10.51
C THR A 28 -12.97 -21.27 -9.04
N LEU A 29 -11.75 -20.85 -8.71
CA LEU A 29 -11.39 -20.46 -7.35
C LEU A 29 -12.17 -19.22 -6.89
N PHE A 30 -12.52 -18.35 -7.83
CA PHE A 30 -13.32 -17.17 -7.58
C PHE A 30 -14.83 -17.45 -7.54
N ARG A 31 -15.24 -18.73 -7.54
CA ARG A 31 -16.64 -19.15 -7.33
C ARG A 31 -16.87 -19.74 -5.94
N MET A 32 -15.82 -19.84 -5.13
CA MET A 32 -15.88 -20.42 -3.79
C MET A 32 -16.54 -19.42 -2.83
N ALA A 33 -17.84 -19.57 -2.59
CA ALA A 33 -18.64 -18.62 -1.80
C ALA A 33 -18.22 -18.54 -0.31
N ALA A 34 -17.64 -19.61 0.22
CA ALA A 34 -17.13 -19.68 1.59
C ALA A 34 -15.73 -19.08 1.76
N LEU A 35 -15.05 -18.75 0.66
CA LEU A 35 -13.65 -18.31 0.70
C LEU A 35 -13.55 -16.91 1.33
N THR A 36 -12.82 -16.83 2.44
CA THR A 36 -12.58 -15.61 3.22
C THR A 36 -11.14 -15.13 3.13
N ARG A 37 -10.17 -16.03 2.96
CA ARG A 37 -8.75 -15.69 2.81
C ARG A 37 -8.16 -16.35 1.58
N LEU A 38 -7.50 -15.56 0.74
CA LEU A 38 -6.85 -16.03 -0.47
C LEU A 38 -5.42 -15.51 -0.52
N TYR A 39 -4.45 -16.42 -0.59
CA TYR A 39 -3.04 -16.09 -0.75
C TYR A 39 -2.52 -16.74 -2.03
N LEU A 40 -1.97 -15.92 -2.93
CA LEU A 40 -1.49 -16.37 -4.23
C LEU A 40 0.01 -16.08 -4.35
N GLY A 41 0.78 -17.11 -4.72
CA GLY A 41 2.23 -17.04 -4.93
C GLY A 41 2.62 -17.44 -6.36
N PHE A 42 3.36 -16.59 -7.07
CA PHE A 42 3.97 -16.90 -8.38
C PHE A 42 2.96 -17.26 -9.50
N TRP A 43 1.83 -16.55 -9.55
CA TRP A 43 0.79 -16.73 -10.56
C TRP A 43 0.68 -15.54 -11.51
N ARG A 44 0.02 -15.76 -12.65
CA ARG A 44 -0.61 -14.67 -13.40
C ARG A 44 -2.03 -14.49 -12.90
N PHE A 45 -2.33 -13.32 -12.36
CA PHE A 45 -3.68 -12.95 -11.97
C PHE A 45 -4.57 -12.93 -13.22
N LEU A 46 -5.84 -13.28 -13.04
CA LEU A 46 -6.80 -13.46 -14.12
C LEU A 46 -6.75 -12.31 -15.13
N ALA A 47 -6.69 -12.63 -16.43
CA ALA A 47 -7.00 -11.62 -17.43
C ALA A 47 -8.51 -11.34 -17.34
N THR A 48 -8.87 -10.23 -16.70
CA THR A 48 -10.25 -9.71 -16.57
C THR A 48 -11.04 -9.68 -17.89
N ALA A 49 -10.38 -9.78 -19.05
CA ALA A 49 -11.00 -9.94 -20.35
C ALA A 49 -11.88 -11.20 -20.51
N GLY A 50 -11.73 -12.23 -19.66
CA GLY A 50 -12.54 -13.46 -19.69
C GLY A 50 -13.60 -13.59 -18.58
N LEU A 51 -13.65 -12.67 -17.60
CA LEU A 51 -14.53 -12.75 -16.42
C LEU A 51 -15.80 -11.92 -16.57
N ALA A 52 -16.55 -12.11 -17.66
CA ALA A 52 -17.78 -11.38 -17.88
C ALA A 52 -18.98 -11.89 -17.05
N CYS A 53 -18.97 -13.11 -16.51
CA CYS A 53 -20.13 -13.64 -15.75
C CYS A 53 -19.71 -14.72 -14.73
N GLY A 54 -19.78 -14.43 -13.43
CA GLY A 54 -19.94 -15.45 -12.40
C GLY A 54 -18.78 -15.70 -11.43
N ALA A 55 -17.60 -15.11 -11.63
CA ALA A 55 -16.54 -15.15 -10.61
C ALA A 55 -16.72 -13.97 -9.65
N ALA A 56 -17.21 -14.27 -8.46
CA ALA A 56 -17.38 -13.36 -7.35
C ALA A 56 -16.94 -14.09 -6.08
N VAL A 57 -16.09 -13.44 -5.30
CA VAL A 57 -15.66 -13.91 -3.97
C VAL A 57 -16.27 -13.00 -2.91
N PRO A 58 -17.62 -13.01 -2.76
CA PRO A 58 -18.34 -12.00 -1.99
C PRO A 58 -18.00 -12.03 -0.50
N SER A 59 -17.46 -13.15 0.00
CA SER A 59 -17.06 -13.36 1.39
C SER A 59 -15.56 -13.10 1.64
N LEU A 60 -14.80 -12.70 0.61
CA LEU A 60 -13.35 -12.52 0.73
C LEU A 60 -13.04 -11.33 1.64
N ARG A 61 -12.34 -11.61 2.75
CA ARG A 61 -11.89 -10.64 3.76
C ARG A 61 -10.42 -10.30 3.60
N GLU A 62 -9.59 -11.24 3.15
CA GLU A 62 -8.15 -11.03 3.04
C GLU A 62 -7.61 -11.56 1.71
N LEU A 63 -6.82 -10.73 1.03
CA LEU A 63 -6.13 -11.09 -0.21
C LEU A 63 -4.64 -10.77 -0.08
N GLY A 64 -3.80 -11.79 -0.18
CA GLY A 64 -2.35 -11.66 -0.27
C GLY A 64 -1.83 -12.09 -1.64
N LEU A 65 -1.00 -11.25 -2.27
CA LEU A 65 -0.41 -11.51 -3.57
C LEU A 65 1.12 -11.45 -3.46
N CYS A 66 1.79 -12.59 -3.64
CA CYS A 66 3.25 -12.71 -3.60
C CYS A 66 3.80 -13.09 -4.98
N GLY A 67 4.62 -12.24 -5.60
CA GLY A 67 5.19 -12.53 -6.91
C GLY A 67 4.15 -12.78 -8.01
N VAL A 68 2.98 -12.13 -7.93
CA VAL A 68 1.86 -12.32 -8.86
C VAL A 68 1.84 -11.22 -9.92
N PHE A 69 1.75 -11.58 -11.20
CA PHE A 69 1.48 -10.61 -12.26
C PHE A 69 0.03 -10.15 -12.17
N VAL A 70 -0.22 -8.91 -11.80
CA VAL A 70 -1.57 -8.34 -11.68
C VAL A 70 -1.64 -6.96 -12.32
N SER A 71 -2.72 -6.67 -13.05
CA SER A 71 -2.96 -5.34 -13.60
C SER A 71 -3.86 -4.50 -12.69
N SER A 72 -3.81 -3.18 -12.82
CA SER A 72 -4.68 -2.25 -12.09
C SER A 72 -6.17 -2.61 -12.22
N ARG A 73 -6.60 -3.03 -13.42
CA ARG A 73 -7.99 -3.43 -13.69
C ARG A 73 -8.42 -4.66 -12.91
N ASP A 74 -7.50 -5.58 -12.68
CA ASP A 74 -7.81 -6.81 -11.95
C ASP A 74 -8.01 -6.50 -10.46
N ILE A 75 -7.23 -5.57 -9.90
CA ILE A 75 -7.43 -5.09 -8.53
C ILE A 75 -8.74 -4.31 -8.39
N ASP A 76 -9.05 -3.41 -9.34
CA ASP A 76 -10.33 -2.69 -9.36
C ASP A 76 -11.51 -3.68 -9.38
N PHE A 77 -11.40 -4.76 -10.17
CA PHE A 77 -12.39 -5.82 -10.22
C PHE A 77 -12.53 -6.56 -8.89
N VAL A 78 -11.41 -6.93 -8.25
CA VAL A 78 -11.43 -7.59 -6.93
C VAL A 78 -12.10 -6.71 -5.88
N LEU A 79 -11.70 -5.43 -5.79
CA LEU A 79 -12.28 -4.48 -4.84
C LEU A 79 -13.79 -4.31 -5.07
N PHE A 80 -14.21 -4.29 -6.33
CA PHE A 80 -15.63 -4.20 -6.69
C PHE A 80 -16.42 -5.47 -6.38
N LYS A 81 -15.83 -6.66 -6.57
CA LYS A 81 -16.50 -7.96 -6.37
C LYS A 81 -16.37 -8.54 -4.96
N SER A 82 -15.61 -7.88 -4.09
CA SER A 82 -15.32 -8.34 -2.72
C SER A 82 -15.72 -7.25 -1.72
N PRO A 83 -17.04 -7.03 -1.49
CA PRO A 83 -17.53 -5.91 -0.68
C PRO A 83 -17.22 -6.01 0.82
N VAL A 84 -16.66 -7.14 1.27
CA VAL A 84 -16.23 -7.38 2.66
C VAL A 84 -14.72 -7.48 2.81
N LEU A 85 -13.94 -7.16 1.77
CA LEU A 85 -12.49 -7.23 1.80
C LEU A 85 -11.93 -6.21 2.80
N GLU A 86 -11.24 -6.69 3.84
CA GLU A 86 -10.66 -5.89 4.92
C GLU A 86 -9.15 -5.70 4.74
N ILE A 87 -8.44 -6.71 4.23
CA ILE A 87 -6.98 -6.72 4.13
C ILE A 87 -6.54 -7.01 2.69
N LEU A 88 -5.66 -6.15 2.17
CA LEU A 88 -5.03 -6.33 0.87
C LEU A 88 -3.52 -6.18 1.01
N CYS A 89 -2.79 -7.25 0.69
CA CYS A 89 -1.34 -7.30 0.78
C CYS A 89 -0.70 -7.63 -0.57
N PHE A 90 0.33 -6.86 -0.93
CA PHE A 90 1.19 -7.08 -2.08
C PHE A 90 2.62 -7.30 -1.62
N GLU A 91 3.22 -8.36 -2.12
CA GLU A 91 4.65 -8.64 -2.03
C GLU A 91 5.12 -9.04 -3.41
N CYS A 92 5.31 -8.05 -4.28
CA CYS A 92 5.74 -8.33 -5.65
C CYS A 92 7.25 -8.43 -5.74
N ILE A 93 7.72 -9.14 -6.76
CA ILE A 93 9.14 -9.19 -7.08
C ILE A 93 9.38 -8.16 -8.20
N HIS A 94 10.53 -7.49 -8.14
CA HIS A 94 10.92 -6.34 -8.96
C HIS A 94 10.92 -6.54 -10.50
N MET A 95 10.56 -7.72 -10.97
CA MET A 95 10.52 -8.09 -12.39
C MET A 95 9.18 -7.76 -13.08
N PHE A 96 8.19 -7.22 -12.34
CA PHE A 96 6.87 -6.90 -12.86
C PHE A 96 6.73 -5.44 -13.33
N PRO A 97 5.82 -5.15 -14.29
CA PRO A 97 5.51 -3.79 -14.71
C PRO A 97 5.03 -2.91 -13.55
N ALA A 98 5.16 -1.60 -13.72
CA ALA A 98 4.76 -0.64 -12.71
C ALA A 98 3.23 -0.72 -12.42
N LEU A 99 2.87 -0.83 -11.15
CA LEU A 99 1.50 -0.96 -10.69
C LEU A 99 0.91 0.42 -10.36
N ARG A 100 -0.31 0.67 -10.84
CA ARG A 100 -1.13 1.82 -10.44
C ARG A 100 -2.32 1.35 -9.65
N LEU A 101 -2.45 1.79 -8.41
CA LEU A 101 -3.54 1.38 -7.53
C LEU A 101 -4.54 2.51 -7.32
N ARG A 102 -5.81 2.17 -7.48
CA ARG A 102 -6.94 3.05 -7.18
C ARG A 102 -7.83 2.36 -6.15
N LEU A 103 -7.77 2.80 -4.91
CA LEU A 103 -8.47 2.18 -3.80
C LEU A 103 -9.85 2.84 -3.64
N VAL A 104 -10.89 2.08 -3.98
CA VAL A 104 -12.31 2.39 -3.75
C VAL A 104 -12.93 1.18 -3.05
N SER A 105 -13.20 1.28 -1.75
CA SER A 105 -13.78 0.19 -0.98
C SER A 105 -14.40 0.67 0.32
N GLN A 106 -15.58 0.16 0.65
CA GLN A 106 -16.30 0.50 1.89
C GLN A 106 -15.91 -0.40 3.08
N SER A 107 -15.12 -1.46 2.83
CA SER A 107 -14.74 -2.45 3.84
C SER A 107 -13.25 -2.49 4.14
N LEU A 108 -12.40 -1.98 3.24
CA LEU A 108 -10.95 -2.10 3.33
C LEU A 108 -10.42 -1.35 4.55
N ARG A 109 -9.64 -2.04 5.39
CA ARG A 109 -9.06 -1.54 6.65
C ARG A 109 -7.54 -1.47 6.59
N CYS A 110 -6.91 -2.38 5.87
CA CYS A 110 -5.45 -2.46 5.79
C CYS A 110 -4.98 -2.70 4.36
N VAL A 111 -4.04 -1.86 3.90
CA VAL A 111 -3.31 -2.06 2.66
C VAL A 111 -1.82 -2.06 2.93
N GLN A 112 -1.17 -3.14 2.51
CA GLN A 112 0.27 -3.35 2.67
C GLN A 112 0.88 -3.61 1.30
N ILE A 113 1.89 -2.82 0.95
CA ILE A 113 2.60 -2.93 -0.32
C ILE A 113 4.08 -3.04 0.00
N HIS A 114 4.67 -4.16 -0.37
CA HIS A 114 6.05 -4.54 -0.09
C HIS A 114 6.76 -4.91 -1.40
N ALA A 115 8.01 -4.48 -1.55
CA ALA A 115 8.91 -4.85 -2.65
C ALA A 115 8.34 -4.64 -4.08
N THR A 116 7.31 -3.79 -4.23
CA THR A 116 6.54 -3.69 -5.48
C THR A 116 7.06 -2.52 -6.33
N HIS A 117 7.10 -2.69 -7.66
CA HIS A 117 7.31 -1.58 -8.57
C HIS A 117 6.02 -0.75 -8.66
N LEU A 118 5.85 0.18 -7.72
CA LEU A 118 4.66 1.03 -7.63
C LEU A 118 4.88 2.33 -8.43
N GLU A 119 3.92 2.71 -9.26
CA GLU A 119 3.92 4.02 -9.94
C GLU A 119 3.09 5.03 -9.14
N SER A 120 1.90 4.61 -8.72
CA SER A 120 1.02 5.45 -7.92
C SER A 120 0.04 4.63 -7.08
N VAL A 121 -0.34 5.20 -5.94
CA VAL A 121 -1.44 4.71 -5.11
C VAL A 121 -2.37 5.89 -4.81
N THR A 122 -3.64 5.75 -5.19
CA THR A 122 -4.67 6.75 -4.96
C THR A 122 -5.78 6.14 -4.12
N VAL A 123 -5.90 6.57 -2.87
CA VAL A 123 -7.08 6.31 -2.04
C VAL A 123 -8.16 7.28 -2.47
N VAL A 124 -9.14 6.81 -3.23
CA VAL A 124 -10.22 7.68 -3.73
C VAL A 124 -11.31 7.80 -2.68
N ASP A 125 -11.85 6.65 -2.28
CA ASP A 125 -12.92 6.55 -1.29
C ASP A 125 -12.79 5.23 -0.52
N ALA A 126 -12.22 5.31 0.69
CA ALA A 126 -12.02 4.18 1.57
C ALA A 126 -12.24 4.58 3.03
N PRO A 127 -13.50 4.78 3.46
CA PRO A 127 -13.81 5.40 4.75
C PRO A 127 -13.39 4.57 5.96
N ARG A 128 -13.20 3.26 5.80
CA ARG A 128 -12.75 2.34 6.85
C ARG A 128 -11.26 2.04 6.82
N LEU A 129 -10.50 2.64 5.90
CA LEU A 129 -9.08 2.36 5.76
C LEU A 129 -8.33 2.91 6.98
N GLU A 130 -7.84 2.02 7.83
CA GLU A 130 -7.09 2.34 9.05
C GLU A 130 -5.58 2.41 8.78
N ARG A 131 -5.07 1.57 7.86
CA ARG A 131 -3.64 1.35 7.66
C ARG A 131 -3.24 1.36 6.19
N LEU A 132 -2.25 2.18 5.84
CA LEU A 132 -1.61 2.20 4.52
C LEU A 132 -0.08 2.16 4.67
N ILE A 133 0.53 1.03 4.29
CA ILE A 133 1.96 0.76 4.48
C ILE A 133 2.62 0.50 3.13
N LEU A 134 3.65 1.28 2.80
CA LEU A 134 4.30 1.31 1.48
C LEU A 134 5.81 1.02 1.61
N ARG A 135 6.21 -0.21 1.92
CA ARG A 135 7.60 -0.55 2.24
C ARG A 135 8.40 -1.03 1.02
N ASP A 136 9.68 -0.66 0.96
CA ASP A 136 10.67 -1.20 0.01
C ASP A 136 10.27 -1.11 -1.48
N ASN A 137 9.54 -0.06 -1.86
CA ASN A 137 9.18 0.19 -3.26
C ASN A 137 10.35 0.88 -4.00
N LEU A 138 10.86 0.24 -5.05
CA LEU A 138 12.10 0.63 -5.76
C LEU A 138 11.98 1.92 -6.59
N ASP A 139 13.14 2.50 -6.92
CA ASP A 139 13.60 3.43 -8.00
C ASP A 139 12.66 4.44 -8.70
N SER A 140 11.34 4.28 -8.70
CA SER A 140 10.38 5.25 -9.26
C SER A 140 9.87 6.22 -8.20
N LYS A 141 9.73 7.50 -8.58
CA LYS A 141 9.02 8.51 -7.76
C LYS A 141 7.56 8.08 -7.61
N ASN A 142 7.17 7.62 -6.42
CA ASN A 142 5.79 7.18 -6.21
C ASN A 142 4.87 8.39 -6.06
N ARG A 143 3.69 8.32 -6.68
CA ARG A 143 2.64 9.33 -6.48
C ARG A 143 1.59 8.76 -5.53
N ILE A 144 1.60 9.25 -4.30
CA ILE A 144 0.67 8.83 -3.24
C ILE A 144 -0.39 9.91 -3.11
N LYS A 145 -1.66 9.53 -3.28
CA LYS A 145 -2.80 10.44 -3.13
C LYS A 145 -3.78 9.86 -2.12
N ILE A 146 -4.10 10.64 -1.09
CA ILE A 146 -5.08 10.27 -0.06
C ILE A 146 -6.28 11.21 -0.23
N GLY A 147 -7.38 10.67 -0.72
CA GLY A 147 -8.69 11.32 -0.83
C GLY A 147 -9.52 11.08 0.42
N ASN A 148 -10.70 10.46 0.29
CA ASN A 148 -11.57 10.21 1.43
C ASN A 148 -11.14 8.95 2.21
N ALA A 149 -10.43 9.14 3.31
CA ALA A 149 -10.00 8.07 4.23
C ALA A 149 -9.99 8.53 5.70
N PRO A 150 -11.14 8.90 6.28
CA PRO A 150 -11.24 9.44 7.65
C PRO A 150 -10.76 8.49 8.76
N ALA A 151 -10.77 7.18 8.54
CA ALA A 151 -10.28 6.22 9.53
C ALA A 151 -8.75 6.04 9.50
N LEU A 152 -8.03 6.66 8.56
CA LEU A 152 -6.61 6.39 8.34
C LEU A 152 -5.79 6.90 9.52
N CYS A 153 -5.32 5.97 10.35
CA CYS A 153 -4.59 6.24 11.58
C CYS A 153 -3.11 5.81 11.51
N ILE A 154 -2.79 4.83 10.65
CA ILE A 154 -1.42 4.35 10.42
C ILE A 154 -1.04 4.57 8.96
N PHE A 155 0.02 5.34 8.74
CA PHE A 155 0.54 5.61 7.40
C PHE A 155 2.06 5.56 7.42
N GLY A 156 2.69 5.00 6.38
CA GLY A 156 4.15 5.13 6.31
C GLY A 156 4.90 4.30 5.29
N TYR A 157 6.22 4.36 5.44
CA TYR A 157 7.29 3.75 4.65
C TYR A 157 7.55 4.35 3.27
N PHE A 158 6.94 5.49 2.92
CA PHE A 158 7.27 6.27 1.72
C PHE A 158 8.47 7.22 1.97
N GLU A 159 9.17 7.60 0.90
CA GLU A 159 10.39 8.42 0.97
C GLU A 159 10.10 9.91 0.79
N LEU A 160 10.47 10.74 1.76
CA LEU A 160 10.14 12.18 1.77
C LEU A 160 10.74 12.98 0.60
N GLU A 161 11.96 12.65 0.16
CA GLU A 161 12.63 13.34 -0.96
C GLU A 161 12.15 12.84 -2.33
N LYS A 162 11.81 11.56 -2.42
CA LYS A 162 11.55 10.88 -3.68
C LYS A 162 10.06 10.85 -4.05
N ASP A 163 9.20 10.60 -3.07
CA ASP A 163 7.78 10.38 -3.29
C ASP A 163 6.98 11.69 -3.22
N VAL A 164 5.91 11.77 -4.02
CA VAL A 164 4.97 12.89 -3.99
C VAL A 164 3.74 12.44 -3.23
N LEU A 165 3.54 13.02 -2.05
CA LEU A 165 2.33 12.81 -1.26
C LEU A 165 1.34 13.94 -1.54
N GLN A 166 0.09 13.60 -1.81
CA GLN A 166 -1.03 14.54 -1.90
C GLN A 166 -2.12 14.08 -0.95
N ILE A 167 -2.65 14.98 -0.13
CA ILE A 167 -3.75 14.68 0.77
C ILE A 167 -4.84 15.73 0.55
N GLY A 168 -6.02 15.28 0.13
CA GLY A 168 -7.07 16.14 -0.41
C GLY A 168 -6.53 17.02 -1.55
N ASN A 169 -6.66 18.33 -1.38
CA ASN A 169 -6.19 19.33 -2.35
C ASN A 169 -4.73 19.76 -2.14
N THR A 170 -4.08 19.32 -1.06
CA THR A 170 -2.72 19.75 -0.72
C THR A 170 -1.70 18.76 -1.23
N VAL A 171 -0.72 19.27 -1.98
CA VAL A 171 0.41 18.48 -2.48
C VAL A 171 1.63 18.78 -1.63
N PHE A 172 2.14 17.77 -0.94
CA PHE A 172 3.41 17.79 -0.24
C PHE A 172 4.51 17.55 -1.27
N LYS A 173 5.05 18.65 -1.78
CA LYS A 173 6.33 18.66 -2.49
C LYS A 173 7.36 19.23 -1.53
N SER A 174 8.51 18.57 -1.46
CA SER A 174 9.75 19.09 -0.87
C SER A 174 9.81 20.62 -0.98
N ARG A 175 9.90 21.31 0.17
CA ARG A 175 10.06 22.78 0.37
C ARG A 175 8.82 23.66 0.58
N ILE A 176 7.59 23.18 0.52
CA ILE A 176 6.40 24.05 0.72
C ILE A 176 5.72 23.72 2.06
N ASN A 177 5.52 24.76 2.89
CA ASN A 177 4.71 24.69 4.12
C ASN A 177 3.28 24.28 3.73
N PRO A 178 2.86 23.06 4.07
CA PRO A 178 1.54 22.59 3.69
C PRO A 178 0.50 23.18 4.64
N SER A 179 -0.56 23.76 4.08
CA SER A 179 -1.69 24.30 4.85
C SER A 179 -2.69 23.23 5.29
N ALA A 180 -2.62 22.01 4.73
CA ALA A 180 -3.50 20.92 5.13
C ALA A 180 -2.91 20.10 6.28
N MET A 181 -3.73 19.94 7.30
CA MET A 181 -3.48 19.04 8.42
C MET A 181 -4.24 17.74 8.23
N VAL A 182 -3.59 16.64 8.56
CA VAL A 182 -4.15 15.30 8.61
C VAL A 182 -4.34 14.94 10.07
N LEU A 183 -5.55 15.13 10.55
CA LEU A 183 -5.89 14.95 11.97
C LEU A 183 -6.06 13.48 12.37
N THR A 184 -6.18 12.58 11.40
CA THR A 184 -6.56 11.19 11.62
C THR A 184 -5.35 10.28 11.90
N VAL A 185 -4.19 10.63 11.34
CA VAL A 185 -2.97 9.82 11.45
C VAL A 185 -2.33 10.02 12.82
N LYS A 186 -2.25 8.93 13.57
CA LYS A 186 -1.65 8.84 14.91
C LYS A 186 -0.29 8.15 14.88
N THR A 187 -0.07 7.26 13.92
CA THR A 187 1.18 6.54 13.74
C THR A 187 1.74 6.79 12.35
N LEU A 188 2.96 7.31 12.31
CA LEU A 188 3.69 7.57 11.08
C LEU A 188 4.98 6.75 11.08
N ALA A 189 5.26 6.04 9.99
CA ALA A 189 6.54 5.38 9.80
C ALA A 189 7.29 5.97 8.61
N LEU A 190 8.56 6.34 8.77
CA LEU A 190 9.36 6.96 7.71
C LEU A 190 10.74 6.29 7.60
N PRO A 191 11.17 5.93 6.38
CA PRO A 191 12.57 5.66 6.12
C PRO A 191 13.33 6.98 6.00
N LEU A 192 14.37 7.18 6.80
CA LEU A 192 15.22 8.37 6.75
C LEU A 192 16.67 7.99 6.40
N GLN A 193 17.28 8.78 5.53
CA GLN A 193 18.71 8.73 5.28
C GLN A 193 19.41 9.84 6.06
N PHE A 194 19.92 9.53 7.24
CA PHE A 194 20.59 10.52 8.09
C PHE A 194 21.92 11.05 7.49
N GLY A 195 22.53 10.36 6.53
CA GLY A 195 23.71 10.86 5.82
C GLY A 195 23.41 11.97 4.79
N VAL A 196 22.16 12.05 4.31
CA VAL A 196 21.71 13.02 3.32
C VAL A 196 20.98 14.15 4.05
N CYS A 197 21.59 15.33 4.09
CA CYS A 197 21.17 16.46 4.93
C CYS A 197 19.74 16.99 4.65
N ASN A 198 19.09 16.56 3.57
CA ASN A 198 17.77 17.04 3.15
C ASN A 198 16.59 16.35 3.86
N ASP A 199 16.63 15.03 4.06
CA ASP A 199 15.53 14.29 4.70
C ASP A 199 15.29 14.79 6.14
N ALA A 200 16.37 14.93 6.90
CA ALA A 200 16.31 15.44 8.28
C ALA A 200 15.79 16.88 8.37
N LYS A 201 16.06 17.71 7.35
CA LYS A 201 15.56 19.11 7.30
C LYS A 201 14.09 19.21 6.90
N MET A 202 13.59 18.29 6.08
CA MET A 202 12.19 18.28 5.67
C MET A 202 11.26 17.70 6.73
N LEU A 203 11.80 16.86 7.62
CA LEU A 203 11.02 16.15 8.63
C LEU A 203 10.21 17.08 9.55
N PRO A 204 10.76 18.16 10.17
CA PRO A 204 9.96 19.06 11.02
C PRO A 204 8.75 19.67 10.31
N SER A 205 8.94 20.18 9.10
CA SER A 205 7.86 20.75 8.28
C SER A 205 6.82 19.70 7.91
N PHE A 206 7.25 18.45 7.70
CA PHE A 206 6.36 17.34 7.41
C PHE A 206 5.56 16.89 8.64
N LEU A 207 6.16 16.86 9.83
CA LEU A 207 5.46 16.48 11.06
C LEU A 207 4.37 17.48 11.45
N ARG A 208 4.54 18.77 11.11
CA ARG A 208 3.48 19.80 11.28
C ARG A 208 2.17 19.48 10.54
N CYS A 209 2.21 18.58 9.56
CA CYS A 209 1.03 18.13 8.83
C CYS A 209 0.20 17.12 9.61
N PHE A 210 0.75 16.55 10.68
CA PHE A 210 0.14 15.50 11.49
C PHE A 210 0.08 15.96 12.94
N PRO A 211 -0.78 16.93 13.28
CA PRO A 211 -0.80 17.54 14.61
C PRO A 211 -1.26 16.58 15.73
N ASN A 212 -1.87 15.44 15.38
CA ASN A 212 -2.32 14.42 16.33
C ASN A 212 -1.40 13.18 16.33
N LEU A 213 -0.13 13.35 15.89
CA LEU A 213 0.81 12.24 15.82
C LEU A 213 1.22 11.79 17.23
N GLU A 214 0.89 10.54 17.58
CA GLU A 214 1.21 9.93 18.87
C GLU A 214 2.47 9.05 18.79
N THR A 215 2.79 8.52 17.60
CA THR A 215 3.92 7.59 17.41
C THR A 215 4.62 7.82 16.08
N LEU A 216 5.94 8.06 16.14
CA LEU A 216 6.81 8.21 14.98
C LEU A 216 7.83 7.07 14.94
N HIS A 217 7.72 6.19 13.94
CA HIS A 217 8.70 5.16 13.66
C HIS A 217 9.70 5.64 12.60
N ILE A 218 10.98 5.59 12.94
CA ILE A 218 12.05 5.96 12.00
C ILE A 218 12.86 4.72 11.65
N TYR A 219 12.93 4.42 10.35
CA TYR A 219 13.79 3.39 9.81
C TYR A 219 15.03 4.02 9.16
N SER A 220 16.20 3.79 9.75
CA SER A 220 17.46 4.30 9.20
C SER A 220 17.87 3.47 7.98
N LYS A 221 17.89 4.08 6.79
CA LYS A 221 18.48 3.44 5.60
C LYS A 221 20.01 3.54 5.65
N LYS A 222 20.70 2.51 5.15
CA LYS A 222 22.17 2.55 4.98
C LYS A 222 22.50 3.59 3.91
N THR A 223 23.38 4.54 4.22
CA THR A 223 23.91 5.52 3.26
C THR A 223 25.29 5.09 2.77
N THR A 224 25.52 5.15 1.46
CA THR A 224 26.85 4.98 0.83
C THR A 224 27.64 6.29 0.76
N GLU A 225 27.00 7.42 1.05
CA GLU A 225 27.59 8.76 1.02
C GLU A 225 28.25 9.14 2.36
N THR A 226 29.26 10.01 2.29
CA THR A 226 29.99 10.51 3.46
C THR A 226 29.06 11.30 4.37
N THR A 227 28.75 10.74 5.54
CA THR A 227 27.97 11.39 6.60
C THR A 227 28.60 12.74 6.99
N GLY A 228 27.98 13.83 6.57
CA GLY A 228 28.22 15.14 7.19
C GLY A 228 27.80 15.10 8.66
N LYS A 229 28.39 15.95 9.52
CA LYS A 229 27.98 16.07 10.92
C LYS A 229 26.49 16.40 11.01
N LEU A 230 25.69 15.42 11.43
CA LEU A 230 24.27 15.60 11.76
C LEU A 230 24.13 16.59 12.91
N ASN A 231 23.51 17.74 12.66
CA ASN A 231 23.15 18.66 13.72
C ASN A 231 21.87 18.13 14.39
N LEU A 232 22.02 17.45 15.53
CA LEU A 232 20.92 16.90 16.32
C LEU A 232 19.93 17.96 16.84
N LYS A 233 20.26 19.26 16.72
CA LYS A 233 19.37 20.36 17.10
C LYS A 233 18.18 20.56 16.16
N PHE A 234 18.11 19.87 15.01
CA PHE A 234 16.96 20.01 14.09
C PHE A 234 15.63 19.60 14.75
N TRP A 235 15.65 18.68 15.73
CA TRP A 235 14.47 18.32 16.52
C TRP A 235 14.00 19.47 17.41
N GLN A 236 14.90 20.34 17.88
CA GLN A 236 14.56 21.44 18.80
C GLN A 236 13.73 22.54 18.11
N GLU A 237 13.83 22.67 16.78
CA GLU A 237 13.03 23.63 15.98
C GLU A 237 11.59 23.16 15.70
N SER A 238 11.27 21.91 16.07
CA SER A 238 9.96 21.31 15.80
C SER A 238 8.88 21.72 16.81
N GLY A 239 9.24 22.45 17.87
CA GLY A 239 8.35 22.70 19.01
C GLY A 239 8.06 21.41 19.78
N ALA A 240 7.23 21.48 20.83
CA ALA A 240 6.68 20.28 21.44
C ALA A 240 5.83 19.56 20.39
N ILE A 241 6.38 18.47 19.85
CA ILE A 241 5.62 17.46 19.09
C ILE A 241 4.69 16.78 20.08
#